data_AF-A0A2G2XPX2-F1
#
_entry.id   AF-A0A2G2XPX2-F1
#
_cell.length_a   1.000
_cell.length_b   1.000
_cell.length_c   1.000
_cell.angle_alpha   90.00
_cell.angle_beta   90.00
_cell.angle_gamma   90.00
#
_symmetry.space_group_name_H-M   'P 1'
#
loop_
_entity.id
_entity.type
_entity.pdbx_description
1 polymer ?
#
loop_
_entity_poly.entity_id
_entity_poly.type
_entity_poly.pdbx_seq_one_letter_code
_entity_poly.pdbx_strand_id
1 'polypeptide(L)'
;MCWEYRTFRDEGGRNCVLSCKPVEKCWQPSEFLPEASQGPDGFMKEVRALRERTIELPDDCFVIFVGNMLTEDSLPTYQTVINTWDGVCDATESSSCPWAIWTRAWAAEENRHGHLLRTYIYLSGRVNMLMIEKTMQYLIGAGMDNGTENKPYMGFVYSSFQERATFLSHGYMARLAKEAGDPVLVRLCGTIAANEKRHENAYTKIIEKLVEVDPNATVLAVENMMKKRIVMPHHVMSDGQDSNLYEHFSAVSHRMRVYITRDYAEIIDFFITRWKLEKLDEAEARSAQDFVCKFPFEVWKLEIESRNQSYIQ
;
A
#
# COMPACT_ATOMS: atom_id res chain seq x y z
N MET A 1 -7.24 4.37 -32.79
CA MET A 1 -7.00 4.31 -31.34
C MET A 1 -5.72 5.05 -30.85
N CYS A 2 -4.93 5.76 -31.67
CA CYS A 2 -3.60 6.25 -31.25
C CYS A 2 -3.53 7.72 -30.76
N TRP A 3 -4.53 8.56 -31.05
CA TRP A 3 -4.48 10.00 -30.72
C TRP A 3 -5.06 10.35 -29.35
N GLU A 4 -6.20 9.76 -28.94
CA GLU A 4 -6.81 10.00 -27.60
C GLU A 4 -5.96 9.45 -26.45
N TYR A 5 -5.23 8.36 -26.69
CA TYR A 5 -4.32 7.77 -25.72
C TYR A 5 -3.10 8.67 -25.42
N ARG A 6 -2.63 9.48 -26.38
CA ARG A 6 -1.50 10.40 -26.15
C ARG A 6 -1.90 11.58 -25.27
N THR A 7 -3.05 12.20 -25.54
CA THR A 7 -3.58 13.29 -24.72
C THR A 7 -3.87 12.83 -23.29
N PHE A 8 -4.46 11.64 -23.12
CA PHE A 8 -4.62 11.03 -21.79
C PHE A 8 -3.28 10.75 -21.11
N ARG A 9 -2.29 10.19 -21.83
CA ARG A 9 -0.96 9.92 -21.26
C ARG A 9 -0.34 11.19 -20.67
N ASP A 10 -0.41 12.31 -21.38
CA ASP A 10 0.25 13.53 -20.91
C ASP A 10 -0.56 14.23 -19.79
N GLU A 11 -1.89 14.23 -19.85
CA GLU A 11 -2.74 14.88 -18.83
C GLU A 11 -2.83 14.08 -17.52
N GLY A 12 -3.02 12.76 -17.61
CA GLY A 12 -3.10 11.88 -16.45
C GLY A 12 -1.84 11.92 -15.59
N GLY A 13 -0.67 11.76 -16.22
CA GLY A 13 0.61 11.85 -15.52
C GLY A 13 0.86 13.24 -14.92
N ARG A 14 0.46 14.32 -15.61
CA ARG A 14 0.59 15.68 -15.05
C ARG A 14 -0.28 15.89 -13.81
N ASN A 15 -1.51 15.41 -13.83
CA ASN A 15 -2.41 15.49 -12.68
C ASN A 15 -1.87 14.70 -11.47
N CYS A 16 -1.20 13.57 -11.72
CA CYS A 16 -0.50 12.82 -10.67
C CYS A 16 0.68 13.60 -10.11
N VAL A 17 1.53 14.16 -10.98
CA VAL A 17 2.66 15.01 -10.55
C VAL A 17 2.21 16.19 -9.68
N LEU A 18 1.05 16.79 -9.98
CA LEU A 18 0.47 17.88 -9.17
C LEU A 18 0.00 17.45 -7.77
N SER A 19 -0.18 16.15 -7.53
CA SER A 19 -0.54 15.60 -6.22
C SER A 19 0.66 15.31 -5.31
N CYS A 20 1.87 15.27 -5.89
CA CYS A 20 3.12 15.19 -5.14
C CYS A 20 3.36 16.48 -4.36
N LYS A 21 3.92 16.36 -3.16
CA LYS A 21 4.37 17.53 -2.41
C LYS A 21 5.77 17.92 -2.89
N PRO A 22 6.07 19.22 -3.03
CA PRO A 22 7.43 19.67 -3.21
C PRO A 22 8.29 19.20 -2.04
N VAL A 23 9.53 18.76 -2.31
CA VAL A 23 10.45 18.19 -1.30
C VAL A 23 10.61 19.11 -0.09
N GLU A 24 10.73 20.42 -0.31
CA GLU A 24 10.85 21.44 0.76
C GLU A 24 9.62 21.55 1.68
N LYS A 25 8.50 20.92 1.30
CA LYS A 25 7.26 20.85 2.09
C LYS A 25 6.94 19.42 2.54
N CYS A 26 7.81 18.46 2.24
CA CYS A 26 7.69 17.08 2.69
C CYS A 26 8.29 16.96 4.09
N TRP A 27 7.61 16.18 4.92
CA TRP A 27 8.20 15.71 6.17
C TRP A 27 9.39 14.80 5.87
N GLN A 28 10.37 14.78 6.77
CA GLN A 28 11.51 13.86 6.72
C GLN A 28 11.53 12.93 7.93
N PRO A 29 12.05 11.70 7.81
CA PRO A 29 12.06 10.75 8.92
C PRO A 29 12.70 11.28 10.21
N SER A 30 13.75 12.11 10.09
CA SER A 30 14.43 12.74 11.23
C SER A 30 13.51 13.60 12.10
N GLU A 31 12.39 14.10 11.59
CA GLU A 31 11.40 14.86 12.39
C GLU A 31 10.66 13.99 13.42
N PHE A 32 10.74 12.66 13.29
CA PHE A 32 10.06 11.69 14.15
C PHE A 32 11.04 10.79 14.93
N LEU A 33 12.33 10.88 14.64
CA LEU A 33 13.39 10.04 15.20
C LEU A 33 14.25 10.85 16.17
N PRO A 34 14.99 10.19 17.09
CA PRO A 34 15.94 10.86 17.96
C PRO A 34 16.94 11.73 17.20
N GLU A 35 17.11 12.99 17.61
CA GLU A 35 17.97 13.95 16.91
C GLU A 35 19.46 13.63 17.11
N ALA A 36 20.11 13.17 16.03
CA ALA A 36 21.51 12.76 16.05
C ALA A 36 22.48 13.95 16.18
N SER A 37 22.08 15.16 15.76
CA SER A 37 22.96 16.34 15.80
C SER A 37 23.09 16.98 17.19
N GLN A 38 22.32 16.55 18.19
CA GLN A 38 22.40 17.05 19.57
C GLN A 38 23.60 16.50 20.37
N GLY A 39 24.42 15.65 19.74
CA GLY A 39 25.53 14.96 20.38
C GLY A 39 25.11 13.69 21.14
N PRO A 40 26.07 12.86 21.58
CA PRO A 40 25.78 11.51 22.10
C PRO A 40 24.81 11.49 23.29
N ASP A 41 24.93 12.43 24.22
CA ASP A 41 24.09 12.44 25.43
C ASP A 41 22.62 12.80 25.14
N GLY A 42 22.39 13.79 24.27
CA GLY A 42 21.06 14.20 23.82
C GLY A 42 20.38 13.10 23.03
N PHE A 43 21.07 12.57 22.03
CA PHE A 43 20.60 11.44 21.23
C PHE A 43 20.23 10.23 22.11
N MET A 44 21.12 9.83 23.03
CA MET A 44 20.87 8.68 23.90
C MET A 44 19.71 8.91 24.88
N LYS A 45 19.44 10.16 25.29
CA LYS A 45 18.26 10.49 26.09
C LYS A 45 16.97 10.27 25.30
N GLU A 46 16.92 10.71 24.05
CA GLU A 46 15.75 10.53 23.18
C GLU A 46 15.55 9.05 22.78
N VAL A 47 16.63 8.30 22.54
CA VAL A 47 16.57 6.84 22.33
C VAL A 47 15.99 6.12 23.55
N ARG A 48 16.42 6.48 24.77
CA ARG A 48 15.84 5.91 26.00
C ARG A 48 14.36 6.20 26.12
N ALA A 49 13.95 7.44 25.89
CA ALA A 49 12.54 7.83 25.91
C ALA A 49 11.70 7.07 24.86
N LEU A 50 12.25 6.80 23.66
CA LEU A 50 11.59 5.94 22.67
C LEU A 50 11.39 4.53 23.22
N ARG A 51 12.45 3.91 23.76
CA ARG A 51 12.38 2.56 24.31
C ARG A 51 11.37 2.42 25.45
N GLU A 52 11.34 3.41 26.34
CA GLU A 52 10.38 3.49 27.45
C GLU A 52 8.92 3.48 26.96
N ARG A 53 8.59 4.19 25.88
CA ARG A 53 7.24 4.16 25.31
C ARG A 53 6.91 2.83 24.63
N THR A 54 7.92 2.19 24.06
CA THR A 54 7.72 0.92 23.34
C THR A 54 7.73 -0.32 24.23
N ILE A 55 8.06 -0.21 25.53
CA ILE A 55 8.22 -1.39 26.40
C ILE A 55 6.88 -2.07 26.74
N GLU A 56 5.80 -1.30 26.81
CA GLU A 56 4.45 -1.83 27.11
C GLU A 56 3.66 -2.20 25.84
N LEU A 57 4.24 -1.98 24.64
CA LEU A 57 3.60 -2.40 23.41
C LEU A 57 3.61 -3.94 23.30
N PRO A 58 2.46 -4.57 23.00
CA PRO A 58 2.39 -6.01 22.75
C PRO A 58 3.25 -6.43 21.56
N ASP A 59 3.80 -7.64 21.62
CA ASP A 59 4.59 -8.18 20.51
C ASP A 59 3.77 -8.32 19.21
N ASP A 60 2.47 -8.59 19.32
CA ASP A 60 1.54 -8.58 18.18
C ASP A 60 1.56 -7.23 17.44
N CYS A 61 1.75 -6.10 18.14
CA CYS A 61 1.89 -4.80 17.48
C CYS A 61 3.20 -4.71 16.68
N PHE A 62 4.29 -5.28 17.19
CA PHE A 62 5.58 -5.32 16.50
C PHE A 62 5.55 -6.24 15.28
N VAL A 63 4.83 -7.37 15.32
CA VAL A 63 4.62 -8.20 14.13
C VAL A 63 3.97 -7.38 13.01
N ILE A 64 2.96 -6.56 13.33
CA ILE A 64 2.31 -5.70 12.35
C ILE A 64 3.23 -4.57 11.87
N PHE A 65 3.95 -3.89 12.78
CA PHE A 65 4.92 -2.88 12.39
C PHE A 65 5.99 -3.43 11.45
N VAL A 66 6.48 -4.64 11.72
CA VAL A 66 7.47 -5.30 10.89
C VAL A 66 6.89 -5.66 9.52
N GLY A 67 5.66 -6.19 9.45
CA GLY A 67 5.02 -6.48 8.16
C GLY A 67 4.73 -5.23 7.31
N ASN A 68 4.27 -4.15 7.95
CA ASN A 68 4.12 -2.86 7.26
C ASN A 68 5.48 -2.36 6.78
N MET A 69 6.50 -2.35 7.64
CA MET A 69 7.86 -1.95 7.26
C MET A 69 8.40 -2.79 6.10
N LEU A 70 8.22 -4.11 6.13
CA LEU A 70 8.63 -5.02 5.05
C LEU A 70 7.98 -4.67 3.72
N THR A 71 6.71 -4.25 3.76
CA THR A 71 5.98 -3.74 2.59
C THR A 71 6.66 -2.46 2.10
N GLU A 72 6.76 -1.44 2.95
CA GLU A 72 7.33 -0.13 2.57
C GLU A 72 8.76 -0.22 2.01
N ASP A 73 9.64 -0.99 2.64
CA ASP A 73 11.04 -1.10 2.24
C ASP A 73 11.25 -2.02 1.01
N SER A 74 10.22 -2.73 0.55
CA SER A 74 10.24 -3.48 -0.72
C SER A 74 10.05 -2.59 -1.95
N LEU A 75 10.16 -1.27 -1.77
CA LEU A 75 10.02 -0.23 -2.78
C LEU A 75 10.73 -0.50 -4.13
N PRO A 76 11.96 -1.07 -4.19
CA PRO A 76 12.59 -1.39 -5.48
C PRO A 76 11.73 -2.28 -6.38
N THR A 77 11.01 -3.23 -5.77
CA THR A 77 10.06 -4.11 -6.47
C THR A 77 8.90 -3.29 -7.03
N TYR A 78 8.34 -2.36 -6.27
CA TYR A 78 7.16 -1.60 -6.66
C TYR A 78 7.47 -0.60 -7.78
N GLN A 79 8.60 0.10 -7.67
CA GLN A 79 9.07 0.98 -8.73
C GLN A 79 9.35 0.18 -10.02
N THR A 80 9.92 -1.02 -9.90
CA THR A 80 10.13 -1.92 -11.04
C THR A 80 8.81 -2.31 -11.68
N VAL A 81 7.82 -2.74 -10.89
CA VAL A 81 6.48 -3.10 -11.35
C VAL A 81 5.83 -1.96 -12.15
N ILE A 82 5.83 -0.73 -11.64
CA ILE A 82 5.27 0.43 -12.37
C ILE A 82 6.04 0.65 -13.68
N ASN A 83 7.37 0.50 -13.66
CA ASN A 83 8.21 0.61 -14.85
C ASN A 83 8.04 -0.56 -15.84
N THR A 84 7.28 -1.60 -15.50
CA THR A 84 6.90 -2.64 -16.47
C THR A 84 5.62 -2.30 -17.25
N TRP A 85 4.89 -1.25 -16.88
CA TRP A 85 3.60 -0.95 -17.49
C TRP A 85 3.73 -0.21 -18.83
N ASP A 86 3.01 -0.72 -19.82
CA ASP A 86 3.04 -0.19 -21.18
C ASP A 86 2.56 1.26 -21.23
N GLY A 87 3.42 2.14 -21.75
CA GLY A 87 3.10 3.56 -21.94
C GLY A 87 3.20 4.44 -20.69
N VAL A 88 3.56 3.87 -19.54
CA VAL A 88 3.78 4.57 -18.26
C VAL A 88 5.25 4.49 -17.83
N CYS A 89 5.99 3.47 -18.27
CA CYS A 89 7.36 3.20 -17.88
C CYS A 89 8.36 4.36 -18.07
N ASP A 90 9.36 4.42 -17.20
CA ASP A 90 10.51 5.32 -17.36
C ASP A 90 11.56 4.68 -18.28
N ALA A 91 11.54 5.07 -19.57
CA ALA A 91 12.40 4.48 -20.59
C ALA A 91 13.89 4.86 -20.48
N THR A 92 14.26 5.87 -19.69
CA THR A 92 15.64 6.40 -19.63
C THR A 92 16.12 6.68 -18.22
N GLU A 93 15.40 6.20 -17.20
CA GLU A 93 15.68 6.45 -15.76
C GLU A 93 15.58 7.94 -15.35
N SER A 94 15.23 8.80 -16.31
CA SER A 94 15.26 10.26 -16.23
C SER A 94 14.30 10.88 -17.24
N SER A 95 13.37 10.09 -17.78
CA SER A 95 12.43 10.56 -18.80
C SER A 95 11.62 11.75 -18.29
N SER A 96 11.43 12.74 -19.17
CA SER A 96 10.58 13.91 -18.92
C SER A 96 9.09 13.60 -19.09
N CYS A 97 8.73 12.36 -19.45
CA CYS A 97 7.36 11.89 -19.47
C CYS A 97 6.70 12.12 -18.09
N PRO A 98 5.50 12.72 -18.01
CA PRO A 98 4.82 12.96 -16.74
C PRO A 98 4.63 11.68 -15.90
N TRP A 99 4.42 10.53 -16.54
CA TRP A 99 4.36 9.23 -15.85
C TRP A 99 5.68 8.85 -15.19
N ALA A 100 6.80 9.00 -15.90
CA ALA A 100 8.11 8.72 -15.35
C ALA A 100 8.45 9.68 -14.18
N ILE A 101 8.08 10.96 -14.31
CA ILE A 101 8.22 11.95 -13.23
C ILE A 101 7.38 11.53 -12.02
N TRP A 102 6.12 11.13 -12.22
CA TRP A 102 5.26 10.60 -11.15
C TRP A 102 5.90 9.39 -10.48
N THR A 103 6.30 8.37 -11.23
CA THR A 103 6.89 7.14 -10.68
C THR A 103 8.10 7.44 -9.80
N ARG A 104 9.02 8.31 -10.26
CA ARG A 104 10.20 8.71 -9.47
C ARG A 104 9.82 9.54 -8.24
N ALA A 105 8.86 10.46 -8.37
CA ALA A 105 8.44 11.32 -7.26
C ALA A 105 7.66 10.54 -6.19
N TRP A 106 6.75 9.65 -6.60
CA TRP A 106 6.06 8.70 -5.74
C TRP A 106 7.07 7.83 -5.00
N ALA A 107 8.02 7.19 -5.71
CA ALA A 107 9.04 6.37 -5.06
C ALA A 107 9.91 7.16 -4.07
N ALA A 108 10.24 8.41 -4.38
CA ALA A 108 10.96 9.28 -3.45
C ALA A 108 10.13 9.61 -2.19
N GLU A 109 8.81 9.79 -2.34
CA GLU A 109 7.91 9.94 -1.20
C GLU A 109 7.85 8.63 -0.36
N GLU A 110 7.64 7.48 -1.00
CA GLU A 110 7.54 6.15 -0.36
C GLU A 110 8.81 5.73 0.39
N ASN A 111 10.00 6.05 -0.14
CA ASN A 111 11.26 5.68 0.49
C ASN A 111 11.38 6.19 1.94
N ARG A 112 10.70 7.29 2.26
CA ARG A 112 10.67 7.85 3.61
C ARG A 112 9.86 6.98 4.59
N HIS A 113 8.84 6.26 4.12
CA HIS A 113 8.00 5.40 4.95
C HIS A 113 8.81 4.25 5.53
N GLY A 114 9.46 3.48 4.64
CA GLY A 114 10.30 2.35 5.01
C GLY A 114 11.50 2.78 5.87
N HIS A 115 12.19 3.86 5.50
CA HIS A 115 13.28 4.42 6.30
C HIS A 115 12.84 4.77 7.74
N LEU A 116 11.68 5.43 7.87
CA LEU A 116 11.17 5.86 9.18
C LEU A 116 10.79 4.65 10.04
N LEU A 117 10.00 3.73 9.49
CA LEU A 117 9.57 2.52 10.21
C LEU A 117 10.76 1.64 10.60
N ARG A 118 11.69 1.37 9.66
CA ARG A 118 12.89 0.55 9.92
C ARG A 118 13.75 1.15 11.02
N THR A 119 14.00 2.45 10.98
CA THR A 119 14.81 3.11 12.02
C THR A 119 14.10 3.11 13.37
N TYR A 120 12.77 3.31 13.37
CA TYR A 120 11.97 3.27 14.60
C TYR A 120 12.03 1.91 15.28
N ILE A 121 11.78 0.83 14.54
CA ILE A 121 11.82 -0.53 15.09
C ILE A 121 13.24 -0.94 15.51
N TYR A 122 14.28 -0.51 14.77
CA TYR A 122 15.67 -0.73 15.15
C TYR A 122 15.99 -0.09 16.51
N LEU A 123 15.60 1.17 16.70
CA LEU A 123 15.86 1.90 17.95
C LEU A 123 15.02 1.37 19.12
N SER A 124 13.84 0.82 18.86
CA SER A 124 12.98 0.23 19.90
C SER A 124 13.66 -0.90 20.67
N GLY A 125 14.56 -1.66 20.02
CA GLY A 125 15.18 -2.84 20.62
C GLY A 125 14.22 -4.00 20.90
N ARG A 126 13.02 -3.97 20.30
CA ARG A 126 11.95 -4.97 20.52
C ARG A 126 11.89 -6.09 19.48
N VAL A 127 12.72 -6.03 18.44
CA VAL A 127 12.70 -6.94 17.30
C VAL A 127 14.08 -7.49 16.97
N ASN A 128 14.13 -8.65 16.30
CA ASN A 128 15.35 -9.23 15.78
C ASN A 128 15.66 -8.68 14.37
N MET A 129 16.46 -7.62 14.32
CA MET A 129 16.78 -6.94 13.05
C MET A 129 17.50 -7.83 12.04
N LEU A 130 18.34 -8.77 12.48
CA LEU A 130 19.00 -9.72 11.57
C LEU A 130 17.98 -10.57 10.81
N MET A 131 16.95 -11.06 11.49
CA MET A 131 15.90 -11.86 10.84
C MET A 131 15.05 -11.01 9.90
N ILE A 132 14.75 -9.77 10.29
CA ILE A 132 14.01 -8.83 9.46
C ILE A 132 14.78 -8.48 8.18
N GLU A 133 16.08 -8.19 8.30
CA GLU A 133 16.96 -7.85 7.17
C GLU A 133 17.11 -9.03 6.20
N LYS A 134 17.23 -10.26 6.72
CA LYS A 134 17.17 -11.48 5.89
C LYS A 134 15.83 -11.62 5.19
N THR A 135 14.73 -11.40 5.90
CA THR A 135 13.37 -11.47 5.34
C THR A 135 13.19 -10.46 4.20
N MET A 136 13.69 -9.24 4.41
CA MET A 136 13.72 -8.20 3.37
C MET A 136 14.51 -8.64 2.15
N GLN A 137 15.70 -9.22 2.35
CA GLN A 137 16.53 -9.69 1.25
C GLN A 137 15.85 -10.82 0.46
N TYR A 138 15.18 -11.76 1.13
CA TYR A 138 14.38 -12.79 0.47
C TYR A 138 13.21 -12.19 -0.30
N LEU A 139 12.49 -11.24 0.31
CA LEU A 139 11.31 -10.63 -0.30
C LEU A 139 11.66 -9.83 -1.56
N ILE A 140 12.69 -8.98 -1.51
CA ILE A 140 13.18 -8.25 -2.69
C ILE A 140 13.70 -9.22 -3.75
N GLY A 141 14.45 -10.25 -3.34
CA GLY A 141 14.99 -11.27 -4.25
C GLY A 141 13.91 -12.12 -4.94
N ALA A 142 12.78 -12.37 -4.24
CA ALA A 142 11.62 -13.07 -4.80
C ALA A 142 10.81 -12.18 -5.75
N GLY A 143 10.84 -10.86 -5.53
CA GLY A 143 10.04 -9.90 -6.28
C GLY A 143 8.55 -10.06 -5.97
N MET A 144 7.71 -9.77 -6.96
CA MET A 144 6.26 -9.88 -6.83
C MET A 144 5.62 -10.14 -8.19
N ASP A 145 4.68 -11.09 -8.23
CA ASP A 145 3.69 -11.17 -9.31
C ASP A 145 2.36 -10.59 -8.81
N ASN A 146 1.94 -9.46 -9.39
CA ASN A 146 0.69 -8.79 -9.05
C ASN A 146 -0.44 -9.07 -10.06
N GLY A 147 -0.20 -9.95 -11.04
CA GLY A 147 -1.18 -10.33 -12.05
C GLY A 147 -1.57 -9.20 -13.02
N THR A 148 -0.84 -8.08 -13.05
CA THR A 148 -1.17 -6.92 -13.91
C THR A 148 -0.74 -7.09 -15.36
N GLU A 149 0.13 -8.06 -15.68
CA GLU A 149 0.53 -8.41 -17.06
C GLU A 149 1.00 -7.20 -17.89
N ASN A 150 1.78 -6.28 -17.30
CA ASN A 150 2.25 -5.05 -17.96
C ASN A 150 1.13 -4.07 -18.36
N LYS A 151 -0.14 -4.36 -18.05
CA LYS A 151 -1.29 -3.55 -18.46
C LYS A 151 -1.52 -2.40 -17.48
N PRO A 152 -1.39 -1.13 -17.90
CA PRO A 152 -1.51 0.02 -16.99
C PRO A 152 -2.90 0.13 -16.36
N TYR A 153 -3.98 -0.30 -17.03
CA TYR A 153 -5.34 -0.26 -16.46
C TYR A 153 -5.43 -1.14 -15.21
N MET A 154 -4.91 -2.38 -15.31
CA MET A 154 -4.85 -3.31 -14.19
C MET A 154 -3.88 -2.82 -13.12
N GLY A 155 -2.75 -2.25 -13.54
CA GLY A 155 -1.77 -1.61 -12.66
C GLY A 155 -2.35 -0.48 -11.80
N PHE A 156 -3.07 0.46 -12.41
CA PHE A 156 -3.68 1.58 -11.69
C PHE A 156 -4.84 1.12 -10.77
N VAL A 157 -5.59 0.09 -11.14
CA VAL A 157 -6.57 -0.54 -10.23
C VAL A 157 -5.87 -1.17 -9.04
N TYR A 158 -4.80 -1.93 -9.28
CA TYR A 158 -3.98 -2.56 -8.24
C TYR A 158 -3.41 -1.50 -7.28
N SER A 159 -2.76 -0.46 -7.79
CA SER A 159 -2.20 0.61 -6.97
C SER A 159 -3.27 1.39 -6.20
N SER A 160 -4.40 1.73 -6.81
CA SER A 160 -5.52 2.39 -6.08
C SER A 160 -5.95 1.56 -4.88
N PHE A 161 -6.04 0.24 -5.06
CA PHE A 161 -6.42 -0.68 -4.00
C PHE A 161 -5.37 -0.76 -2.88
N GLN A 162 -4.09 -0.92 -3.25
CA GLN A 162 -2.99 -1.05 -2.28
C GLN A 162 -2.82 0.20 -1.44
N GLU A 163 -2.84 1.38 -2.06
CA GLU A 163 -2.72 2.68 -1.38
C GLU A 163 -3.84 2.91 -0.37
N ARG A 164 -5.04 2.39 -0.67
CA ARG A 164 -6.14 2.43 0.31
C ARG A 164 -5.93 1.40 1.43
N ALA A 165 -5.42 0.22 1.13
CA ALA A 165 -5.14 -0.80 2.13
C ALA A 165 -4.03 -0.35 3.10
N THR A 166 -2.95 0.26 2.60
CA THR A 166 -1.87 0.84 3.41
C THR A 166 -2.38 2.04 4.22
N PHE A 167 -3.20 2.91 3.64
CA PHE A 167 -3.87 4.00 4.38
C PHE A 167 -4.64 3.48 5.61
N LEU A 168 -5.44 2.43 5.42
CA LEU A 168 -6.21 1.83 6.52
C LEU A 168 -5.30 1.15 7.54
N SER A 169 -4.31 0.39 7.09
CA SER A 169 -3.35 -0.31 7.97
C SER A 169 -2.58 0.68 8.85
N HIS A 170 -1.99 1.74 8.27
CA HIS A 170 -1.28 2.78 9.03
C HIS A 170 -2.21 3.58 9.93
N GLY A 171 -3.44 3.87 9.48
CA GLY A 171 -4.46 4.51 10.31
C GLY A 171 -4.83 3.67 11.54
N TYR A 172 -4.93 2.35 11.37
CA TYR A 172 -5.15 1.42 12.48
C TYR A 172 -3.96 1.39 13.44
N MET A 173 -2.74 1.34 12.92
CA MET A 173 -1.53 1.40 13.76
C MET A 173 -1.44 2.70 14.55
N ALA A 174 -1.82 3.83 13.96
CA ALA A 174 -1.91 5.10 14.69
C ALA A 174 -2.92 5.03 15.85
N ARG A 175 -4.03 4.30 15.68
CA ARG A 175 -5.01 4.08 16.75
C ARG A 175 -4.43 3.19 17.86
N LEU A 176 -3.80 2.06 17.52
CA LEU A 176 -3.15 1.18 18.50
C LEU A 176 -2.08 1.92 19.31
N ALA A 177 -1.23 2.70 18.61
CA ALA A 177 -0.22 3.53 19.24
C ALA A 177 -0.82 4.55 20.23
N LYS A 178 -1.99 5.10 19.91
CA LYS A 178 -2.72 6.02 20.79
C LYS A 178 -3.22 5.32 22.05
N GLU A 179 -3.80 4.13 21.90
CA GLU A 179 -4.27 3.31 23.02
C GLU A 179 -3.12 2.90 23.95
N ALA A 180 -1.93 2.68 23.38
CA ALA A 180 -0.70 2.39 24.12
C ALA A 180 0.02 3.63 24.68
N GLY A 181 -0.47 4.84 24.41
CA GLY A 181 0.11 6.07 24.94
C GLY A 181 1.43 6.51 24.29
N ASP A 182 1.70 6.11 23.03
CA ASP A 182 2.88 6.55 22.29
C ASP A 182 2.54 7.67 21.27
N PRO A 183 2.62 8.96 21.67
CA PRO A 183 2.25 10.06 20.80
C PRO A 183 3.19 10.24 19.60
N VAL A 184 4.43 9.72 19.65
CA VAL A 184 5.35 9.81 18.51
C VAL A 184 4.91 8.83 17.43
N LEU A 185 4.61 7.60 17.83
CA LEU A 185 4.16 6.56 16.92
C LEU A 185 2.79 6.89 16.30
N VAL A 186 1.88 7.53 17.06
CA VAL A 186 0.63 8.09 16.50
C VAL A 186 0.91 9.06 15.36
N ARG A 187 1.82 10.03 15.57
CA ARG A 187 2.15 11.03 14.55
C ARG A 187 2.85 10.41 13.35
N LEU A 188 3.76 9.48 13.59
CA LEU A 188 4.48 8.74 12.57
C LEU A 188 3.50 8.00 11.64
N CYS A 189 2.67 7.12 12.20
CA CYS A 189 1.71 6.33 11.41
C CYS A 189 0.67 7.21 10.73
N GLY A 190 0.17 8.25 11.40
CA GLY A 190 -0.77 9.20 10.79
C GLY A 190 -0.17 10.01 9.65
N THR A 191 1.13 10.30 9.70
CA THR A 191 1.84 11.05 8.65
C THR A 191 2.04 10.18 7.40
N ILE A 192 2.41 8.91 7.59
CA ILE A 192 2.48 7.93 6.50
C ILE A 192 1.09 7.73 5.89
N ALA A 193 0.06 7.46 6.70
CA ALA A 193 -1.32 7.34 6.22
C ALA A 193 -1.79 8.56 5.39
N ALA A 194 -1.38 9.77 5.76
CA ALA A 194 -1.70 10.97 4.98
C ALA A 194 -0.97 11.04 3.63
N ASN A 195 0.14 10.31 3.44
CA ASN A 195 0.83 10.15 2.16
C ASN A 195 0.08 9.13 1.31
N GLU A 196 -0.18 7.94 1.84
CA GLU A 196 -1.02 6.91 1.20
C GLU A 196 -2.34 7.51 0.69
N LYS A 197 -3.01 8.35 1.49
CA LYS A 197 -4.28 8.95 1.08
C LYS A 197 -4.13 9.90 -0.12
N ARG A 198 -3.01 10.60 -0.27
CA ARG A 198 -2.76 11.43 -1.45
C ARG A 198 -2.50 10.58 -2.68
N HIS A 199 -1.72 9.52 -2.54
CA HIS A 199 -1.43 8.60 -3.62
C HIS A 199 -2.68 7.82 -4.06
N GLU A 200 -3.50 7.33 -3.12
CA GLU A 200 -4.84 6.78 -3.37
C GLU A 200 -5.65 7.75 -4.23
N ASN A 201 -5.72 9.03 -3.84
CA ASN A 201 -6.47 10.04 -4.59
C ASN A 201 -5.91 10.28 -5.99
N ALA A 202 -4.59 10.20 -6.18
CA ALA A 202 -3.95 10.34 -7.48
C ALA A 202 -4.33 9.17 -8.40
N TYR A 203 -4.14 7.93 -7.96
CA TYR A 203 -4.50 6.74 -8.72
C TYR A 203 -6.01 6.64 -8.96
N THR A 204 -6.83 7.01 -7.98
CA THR A 204 -8.29 7.07 -8.13
C THR A 204 -8.70 7.98 -9.28
N LYS A 205 -8.10 9.18 -9.39
CA LYS A 205 -8.40 10.13 -10.46
C LYS A 205 -7.98 9.63 -11.84
N ILE A 206 -6.91 8.83 -11.92
CA ILE A 206 -6.50 8.18 -13.17
C ILE A 206 -7.61 7.23 -13.62
N ILE A 207 -8.11 6.37 -12.72
CA ILE A 207 -9.20 5.45 -13.05
C ILE A 207 -10.49 6.20 -13.37
N GLU A 208 -10.85 7.27 -12.65
CA GLU A 208 -12.00 8.12 -13.00
C GLU A 208 -11.90 8.62 -14.45
N LYS A 209 -10.70 9.06 -14.85
CA LYS A 209 -10.49 9.51 -16.22
C LYS A 209 -10.52 8.36 -17.23
N LEU A 210 -10.01 7.18 -16.88
CA LEU A 210 -10.11 5.98 -17.70
C LEU A 210 -11.56 5.53 -17.91
N VAL A 211 -12.42 5.64 -16.87
CA VAL A 211 -13.86 5.39 -17.00
C VAL A 211 -14.51 6.38 -17.97
N GLU A 212 -14.09 7.64 -17.99
CA GLU A 212 -14.62 8.64 -18.94
C GLU A 212 -14.22 8.37 -20.40
N VAL A 213 -12.98 7.92 -20.65
CA VAL A 213 -12.45 7.80 -22.02
C VAL A 213 -12.54 6.39 -22.60
N ASP A 214 -12.59 5.37 -21.75
CA ASP A 214 -12.59 3.95 -22.13
C ASP A 214 -13.29 3.11 -21.04
N PRO A 215 -14.62 3.30 -20.85
CA PRO A 215 -15.37 2.65 -19.77
C PRO A 215 -15.33 1.12 -19.87
N ASN A 216 -15.42 0.57 -21.09
CA ASN A 216 -15.44 -0.88 -21.31
C ASN A 216 -14.13 -1.55 -20.89
N ALA A 217 -12.98 -1.04 -21.36
CA ALA A 217 -11.70 -1.61 -20.96
C ALA A 217 -11.42 -1.41 -19.46
N THR A 218 -11.89 -0.31 -18.88
CA THR A 218 -11.73 -0.03 -17.45
C THR A 218 -12.51 -1.01 -16.58
N VAL A 219 -13.79 -1.25 -16.88
CA VAL A 219 -14.60 -2.25 -16.16
C VAL A 219 -14.01 -3.65 -16.31
N LEU A 220 -13.55 -4.03 -17.50
CA LEU A 220 -12.89 -5.32 -17.71
C LEU A 220 -11.58 -5.44 -16.93
N ALA A 221 -10.78 -4.38 -16.82
CA ALA A 221 -9.57 -4.39 -16.00
C ALA A 221 -9.90 -4.58 -14.51
N VAL A 222 -10.92 -3.88 -14.01
CA VAL A 222 -11.41 -4.02 -12.63
C VAL A 222 -11.90 -5.45 -12.37
N GLU A 223 -12.71 -6.01 -13.27
CA GLU A 223 -13.21 -7.40 -13.18
C GLU A 223 -12.05 -8.41 -13.14
N ASN A 224 -11.07 -8.26 -14.04
CA ASN A 224 -9.91 -9.14 -14.10
C ASN A 224 -9.09 -9.09 -12.81
N MET A 225 -8.85 -7.90 -12.25
CA MET A 225 -8.14 -7.76 -10.99
C MET A 225 -8.90 -8.38 -9.81
N MET A 226 -10.23 -8.28 -9.79
CA MET A 226 -11.06 -8.95 -8.76
C MET A 226 -11.03 -10.47 -8.90
N LYS A 227 -11.14 -11.01 -10.11
CA LYS A 227 -11.06 -12.46 -10.38
C LYS A 227 -9.72 -13.05 -9.95
N LYS A 228 -8.63 -12.31 -10.21
CA LYS A 228 -7.27 -12.69 -9.77
C LYS A 228 -7.04 -12.52 -8.27
N ARG A 229 -7.93 -11.78 -7.59
CA ARG A 229 -7.78 -11.23 -6.24
C ARG A 229 -6.61 -10.23 -6.18
N ILE A 230 -6.81 -9.13 -5.46
CA ILE A 230 -5.72 -8.19 -5.22
C ILE A 230 -4.77 -8.81 -4.19
N VAL A 231 -3.64 -9.33 -4.67
CA VAL A 231 -2.62 -9.94 -3.82
C VAL A 231 -1.85 -8.88 -3.03
N MET A 232 -1.56 -9.16 -1.76
CA MET A 232 -0.72 -8.28 -0.95
C MET A 232 0.72 -8.29 -1.50
N PRO A 233 1.42 -7.15 -1.53
CA PRO A 233 2.77 -7.09 -2.11
C PRO A 233 3.78 -8.04 -1.47
N HIS A 234 3.63 -8.31 -0.17
CA HIS A 234 4.52 -9.16 0.63
C HIS A 234 4.03 -10.62 0.75
N HIS A 235 3.12 -11.08 -0.13
CA HIS A 235 2.54 -12.43 -0.06
C HIS A 235 3.56 -13.58 -0.21
N VAL A 236 4.75 -13.30 -0.74
CA VAL A 236 5.87 -14.26 -0.88
C VAL A 236 6.92 -14.11 0.24
N MET A 237 6.59 -13.47 1.36
CA MET A 237 7.54 -13.26 2.45
C MET A 237 8.09 -14.58 3.00
N SER A 238 9.39 -14.61 3.29
CA SER A 238 10.07 -15.74 3.93
C SER A 238 11.24 -15.25 4.76
N ASP A 239 11.44 -15.82 5.95
CA ASP A 239 12.56 -15.54 6.85
C ASP A 239 13.66 -16.62 6.78
N GLY A 240 13.47 -17.61 5.90
CA GLY A 240 14.32 -18.79 5.75
C GLY A 240 14.11 -19.88 6.80
N GLN A 241 13.09 -19.79 7.64
CA GLN A 241 12.76 -20.78 8.67
C GLN A 241 11.28 -21.20 8.62
N ASP A 242 10.38 -20.24 8.52
CA ASP A 242 8.94 -20.44 8.45
C ASP A 242 8.47 -20.43 6.99
N SER A 243 7.97 -21.57 6.53
CA SER A 243 7.43 -21.72 5.18
C SER A 243 6.07 -21.07 4.98
N ASN A 244 5.36 -20.73 6.06
CA ASN A 244 4.02 -20.13 6.03
C ASN A 244 4.01 -18.75 6.72
N LEU A 245 5.14 -18.02 6.62
CA LEU A 245 5.34 -16.76 7.33
C LEU A 245 4.26 -15.73 6.98
N TYR A 246 3.85 -15.66 5.70
CA TYR A 246 2.78 -14.78 5.26
C TYR A 246 1.44 -15.13 5.93
N GLU A 247 1.08 -16.41 5.99
CA GLU A 247 -0.16 -16.87 6.61
C GLU A 247 -0.18 -16.56 8.11
N HIS A 248 0.95 -16.79 8.79
CA HIS A 248 1.08 -16.45 10.21
C HIS A 248 0.99 -14.94 10.44
N PHE A 249 1.69 -14.12 9.64
CA PHE A 249 1.56 -12.66 9.68
C PHE A 249 0.10 -12.23 9.46
N SER A 250 -0.55 -12.77 8.42
CA SER A 250 -1.93 -12.48 8.07
C SER A 250 -2.89 -12.85 9.20
N ALA A 251 -2.66 -13.97 9.90
CA ALA A 251 -3.44 -14.37 11.06
C ALA A 251 -3.29 -13.38 12.24
N VAL A 252 -2.09 -12.82 12.46
CA VAL A 252 -1.89 -11.75 13.44
C VAL A 252 -2.61 -10.48 13.01
N SER A 253 -2.49 -10.07 11.74
CA SER A 253 -3.22 -8.91 11.18
C SER A 253 -4.72 -9.04 11.37
N HIS A 254 -5.26 -10.23 11.12
CA HIS A 254 -6.67 -10.53 11.29
C HIS A 254 -7.12 -10.47 12.75
N ARG A 255 -6.37 -11.12 13.66
CA ARG A 255 -6.65 -11.09 15.11
C ARG A 255 -6.60 -9.66 15.65
N MET A 256 -5.61 -8.91 15.21
CA MET A 256 -5.40 -7.51 15.57
C MET A 256 -6.35 -6.58 14.83
N ARG A 257 -7.17 -7.04 13.88
CA ARG A 257 -8.10 -6.21 13.08
C ARG A 257 -7.43 -5.03 12.36
N VAL A 258 -6.19 -5.22 11.92
CA VAL A 258 -5.43 -4.21 11.17
C VAL A 258 -5.90 -4.16 9.72
N TYR A 259 -6.00 -5.35 9.12
CA TYR A 259 -6.52 -5.55 7.78
C TYR A 259 -7.15 -6.93 7.71
N ILE A 260 -8.46 -6.97 7.48
CA ILE A 260 -9.29 -8.19 7.43
C ILE A 260 -10.02 -8.31 6.09
N THR A 261 -10.58 -9.49 5.82
CA THR A 261 -11.41 -9.76 4.62
C THR A 261 -12.53 -8.76 4.43
N ARG A 262 -13.14 -8.28 5.53
CA ARG A 262 -14.13 -7.22 5.49
C ARG A 262 -13.57 -5.90 4.91
N ASP A 263 -12.38 -5.49 5.31
CA ASP A 263 -11.75 -4.26 4.80
C ASP A 263 -11.50 -4.39 3.30
N TYR A 264 -11.07 -5.57 2.84
CA TYR A 264 -10.92 -5.85 1.41
C TYR A 264 -12.25 -5.63 0.64
N ALA A 265 -13.37 -6.14 1.15
CA ALA A 265 -14.68 -5.94 0.53
C ALA A 265 -15.12 -4.46 0.57
N GLU A 266 -14.90 -3.76 1.69
CA GLU A 266 -15.23 -2.34 1.86
C GLU A 266 -14.38 -1.43 0.95
N ILE A 267 -13.12 -1.78 0.70
CA ILE A 267 -12.27 -1.09 -0.29
C ILE A 267 -12.85 -1.25 -1.70
N ILE A 268 -13.27 -2.45 -2.07
CA ILE A 268 -13.88 -2.68 -3.38
C ILE A 268 -15.16 -1.86 -3.53
N ASP A 269 -16.06 -1.93 -2.55
CA ASP A 269 -17.33 -1.20 -2.57
C ASP A 269 -17.12 0.33 -2.65
N PHE A 270 -16.11 0.83 -1.93
CA PHE A 270 -15.67 2.22 -2.03
C PHE A 270 -15.29 2.58 -3.47
N PHE A 271 -14.48 1.77 -4.15
CA PHE A 271 -14.02 2.09 -5.50
C PHE A 271 -15.10 1.93 -6.57
N ILE A 272 -15.99 0.94 -6.43
CA ILE A 272 -17.18 0.82 -7.29
C ILE A 272 -17.99 2.11 -7.25
N THR A 273 -18.32 2.56 -6.03
CA THR A 273 -19.07 3.81 -5.81
C THR A 273 -18.29 5.04 -6.28
N ARG A 274 -16.99 5.11 -5.98
CA ARG A 274 -16.14 6.26 -6.31
C ARG A 274 -16.01 6.46 -7.81
N TRP A 275 -15.84 5.37 -8.55
CA TRP A 275 -15.76 5.36 -10.02
C TRP A 275 -17.13 5.29 -10.70
N LYS A 276 -18.22 5.21 -9.92
CA LYS A 276 -19.61 5.13 -10.39
C LYS A 276 -19.83 3.99 -11.37
N LEU A 277 -19.15 2.85 -11.13
CA LEU A 277 -19.20 1.71 -12.04
C LEU A 277 -20.62 1.16 -12.18
N GLU A 278 -21.46 1.33 -11.16
CA GLU A 278 -22.87 0.92 -11.15
C GLU A 278 -23.77 1.75 -12.09
N LYS A 279 -23.30 2.92 -12.55
CA LYS A 279 -24.07 3.86 -13.38
C LYS A 279 -23.70 3.83 -14.86
N LEU A 280 -22.74 3.00 -15.25
CA LEU A 280 -22.33 2.87 -16.64
C LEU A 280 -23.45 2.16 -17.42
N ASP A 281 -23.88 2.73 -18.55
CA ASP A 281 -24.92 2.15 -19.41
C ASP A 281 -24.31 1.44 -20.63
N GLU A 282 -23.12 0.85 -20.46
CA GLU A 282 -22.39 0.23 -21.55
C GLU A 282 -22.85 -1.21 -21.78
N ALA A 283 -23.35 -1.50 -22.97
CA ALA A 283 -23.87 -2.82 -23.31
C ALA A 283 -22.76 -3.90 -23.38
N GLU A 284 -21.57 -3.54 -23.85
CA GLU A 284 -20.47 -4.47 -24.13
C GLU A 284 -19.80 -5.01 -22.86
N ALA A 285 -19.78 -4.23 -21.77
CA ALA A 285 -19.15 -4.61 -20.50
C ALA A 285 -20.16 -4.99 -19.40
N ARG A 286 -21.45 -5.13 -19.72
CA ARG A 286 -22.52 -5.35 -18.72
C ARG A 286 -22.32 -6.58 -17.83
N SER A 287 -21.85 -7.69 -18.40
CA SER A 287 -21.53 -8.90 -17.63
C SER A 287 -20.41 -8.66 -16.61
N ALA A 288 -19.37 -7.92 -17.00
CA ALA A 288 -18.26 -7.59 -16.12
C ALA A 288 -18.68 -6.57 -15.05
N GLN A 289 -19.49 -5.59 -15.41
CA GLN A 289 -20.08 -4.62 -14.49
C GLN A 289 -20.94 -5.33 -13.41
N ASP A 290 -21.82 -6.24 -13.82
CA ASP A 290 -22.67 -7.03 -12.91
C ASP A 290 -21.82 -7.87 -11.95
N PHE A 291 -20.75 -8.50 -12.45
CA PHE A 291 -19.81 -9.24 -11.61
C PHE A 291 -19.15 -8.31 -10.58
N VAL A 292 -18.57 -7.21 -11.04
CA VAL A 292 -17.85 -6.24 -10.20
C VAL A 292 -18.77 -5.68 -9.10
N CYS A 293 -20.00 -5.27 -9.45
CA CYS A 293 -20.94 -4.67 -8.50
C CYS A 293 -21.46 -5.67 -7.46
N LYS A 294 -21.49 -6.97 -7.77
CA LYS A 294 -21.90 -8.02 -6.81
C LYS A 294 -20.74 -8.55 -5.97
N PHE A 295 -19.50 -8.33 -6.42
CA PHE A 295 -18.32 -8.94 -5.83
C PHE A 295 -18.13 -8.63 -4.32
N PRO A 296 -18.31 -7.38 -3.82
CA PRO A 296 -18.20 -7.11 -2.38
C PRO A 296 -19.12 -7.98 -1.52
N PHE A 297 -20.36 -8.18 -1.98
CA PHE A 297 -21.35 -8.99 -1.27
C PHE A 297 -20.96 -10.46 -1.23
N GLU A 298 -20.46 -11.01 -2.35
CA GLU A 298 -19.99 -12.40 -2.40
C GLU A 298 -18.77 -12.64 -1.49
N VAL A 299 -17.83 -11.69 -1.43
CA VAL A 299 -16.69 -11.77 -0.50
C VAL A 299 -17.18 -11.77 0.96
N TRP A 300 -18.12 -10.88 1.29
CA TRP A 300 -18.69 -10.81 2.64
C TRP A 300 -19.42 -12.10 3.04
N LYS A 301 -20.18 -12.68 2.10
CA LYS A 301 -20.89 -13.95 2.32
C LYS A 301 -19.92 -15.09 2.63
N LEU A 302 -18.84 -15.23 1.85
CA LEU A 302 -17.80 -16.24 2.08
C LEU A 302 -17.09 -16.05 3.43
N GLU A 303 -16.88 -14.81 3.87
CA GLU A 303 -16.31 -14.52 5.19
C GLU A 303 -17.23 -15.01 6.32
N ILE A 304 -18.55 -14.78 6.22
CA ILE A 304 -19.51 -15.26 7.23
C ILE A 304 -19.56 -16.78 7.26
N GLU A 305 -19.59 -17.43 6.09
CA GLU A 305 -19.65 -18.89 5.97
C GLU A 305 -18.40 -19.56 6.57
N SER A 306 -17.21 -19.03 6.28
CA SER A 306 -15.94 -19.54 6.84
C SER A 306 -15.83 -19.37 8.35
N ARG A 307 -16.32 -18.25 8.91
CA ARG A 307 -16.40 -18.05 10.37
C ARG A 307 -17.35 -19.05 11.02
N ASN A 308 -18.51 -19.30 10.42
CA ASN A 308 -19.49 -20.24 10.97
C ASN A 308 -18.98 -21.69 10.96
N GLN A 309 -18.18 -22.09 9.96
CA GLN A 309 -17.56 -23.41 9.93
C GLN A 309 -16.46 -23.60 11.00
N SER A 310 -15.73 -22.54 11.35
CA SER A 310 -14.69 -22.58 12.38
C SER A 310 -15.23 -22.58 13.83
N TYR A 311 -16.52 -22.27 14.03
CA TYR A 311 -17.20 -22.44 15.33
C TYR A 311 -17.83 -23.84 15.52
N ILE A 312 -17.85 -24.69 14.49
CA ILE A 312 -18.48 -26.02 14.50
C ILE A 312 -17.43 -27.16 14.63
N GLN A 313 -16.13 -26.83 14.59
CA GLN A 313 -15.00 -27.74 14.89
C GLN A 313 -14.37 -27.41 16.24
#